data_AF-A0A924X590-F1
#
_entry.id   AF-A0A924X590-F1
#
_cell.length_a   1.000
_cell.length_b   1.000
_cell.length_c   1.000
_cell.angle_alpha   90.00
_cell.angle_beta   90.00
_cell.angle_gamma   90.00
#
_symmetry.space_group_name_H-M   'P 1'
#
loop_
_entity.id
_entity.type
_entity.pdbx_description
1 polymer ?
#
loop_
_entity_poly.entity_id
_entity_poly.type
_entity_poly.pdbx_seq_one_letter_code
_entity_poly.pdbx_strand_id
1 'polypeptide(L)'
;MTKLHSLVQAYVAPPGTLGAPIDSSDPSQQSIDRSSLKRELARLRQGREVAFWICFVALLTVFTLSMMYLVQHRDNPAAIAKMSTATGVTLLGVVGIMTKLWQDKIKADLVLAIVSGASEESLKDALRQLLDKL
;
A
#
# COMPACT_ATOMS: atom_id res chain seq x y z
N MET A 1 -7.30 -0.11 1.03
CA MET A 1 -7.55 -0.29 -0.42
C MET A 1 -8.77 0.49 -0.90
N THR A 2 -9.88 0.53 -0.15
CA THR A 2 -11.12 1.27 -0.51
C THR A 2 -10.93 2.76 -0.84
N LYS A 3 -10.05 3.48 -0.12
CA LYS A 3 -9.79 4.91 -0.41
C LYS A 3 -9.06 5.18 -1.72
N LEU A 4 -8.18 4.27 -2.16
CA LEU A 4 -7.47 4.44 -3.43
C LEU A 4 -8.43 4.20 -4.59
N HIS A 5 -9.27 3.16 -4.48
CA HIS A 5 -10.30 2.86 -5.46
C HIS A 5 -11.32 4.00 -5.59
N SER A 6 -11.77 4.60 -4.48
CA SER A 6 -12.69 5.75 -4.52
C SER A 6 -12.07 7.01 -5.13
N LEU A 7 -10.77 7.26 -4.87
CA LEU A 7 -10.06 8.39 -5.48
C LEU A 7 -9.86 8.19 -6.97
N VAL A 8 -9.50 6.97 -7.39
CA VAL A 8 -9.38 6.65 -8.82
C VAL A 8 -10.75 6.70 -9.51
N GLN A 9 -11.81 6.16 -8.90
CA GLN A 9 -13.17 6.26 -9.45
C GLN A 9 -13.64 7.70 -9.59
N ALA A 10 -13.35 8.56 -8.62
CA ALA A 10 -13.66 9.99 -8.70
C ALA A 10 -12.88 10.69 -9.83
N TYR A 11 -11.69 10.20 -10.18
CA TYR A 11 -10.85 10.73 -11.26
C TYR A 11 -11.18 10.18 -12.66
N VAL A 12 -11.74 8.96 -12.74
CA VAL A 12 -12.10 8.30 -14.00
C VAL A 12 -13.58 8.53 -14.37
N ALA A 13 -14.44 8.81 -13.40
CA ALA A 13 -15.83 9.16 -13.65
C ALA A 13 -15.91 10.54 -14.37
N PRO A 14 -16.63 10.65 -15.49
CA PRO A 14 -16.91 11.94 -16.10
C PRO A 14 -17.68 12.81 -15.09
N PRO A 15 -17.38 14.13 -14.95
CA PRO A 15 -17.98 15.01 -13.94
C PRO A 15 -19.46 15.38 -14.20
N GLY A 16 -20.26 14.48 -14.80
CA GLY A 16 -21.60 14.78 -15.32
C GLY A 16 -22.79 14.09 -14.65
N THR A 17 -22.62 13.19 -13.67
CA THR A 17 -23.72 12.31 -13.23
C THR A 17 -24.33 12.60 -11.85
N LEU A 18 -24.03 13.74 -11.21
CA LEU A 18 -24.81 14.22 -10.06
C LEU A 18 -25.19 15.70 -10.19
N GLY A 19 -26.12 15.98 -11.11
CA GLY A 19 -27.16 17.00 -10.92
C GLY A 19 -26.79 18.50 -10.94
N ALA A 20 -25.58 18.90 -11.34
CA ALA A 20 -25.25 20.33 -11.53
C ALA A 20 -25.52 20.75 -12.99
N PRO A 21 -26.11 21.94 -13.23
CA PRO A 21 -26.30 22.46 -14.59
C PRO A 21 -24.94 22.63 -15.27
N ILE A 22 -24.79 21.97 -16.42
CA ILE A 22 -23.60 22.00 -17.25
C ILE A 22 -23.57 23.34 -17.98
N ASP A 23 -22.79 24.29 -17.49
CA ASP A 23 -22.36 25.44 -18.27
C ASP A 23 -21.30 24.94 -19.27
N SER A 24 -21.69 24.85 -20.54
CA SER A 24 -20.99 24.18 -21.63
C SER A 24 -19.88 25.03 -22.27
N SER A 25 -19.22 25.87 -21.47
CA SER A 25 -18.39 26.96 -21.96
C SER A 25 -16.89 26.84 -21.63
N ASP A 26 -16.32 25.63 -21.57
CA ASP A 26 -14.93 25.40 -22.03
C ASP A 26 -14.52 23.90 -21.98
N PRO A 27 -14.32 23.20 -23.12
CA PRO A 27 -13.81 21.84 -23.14
C PRO A 27 -12.28 21.72 -22.96
N SER A 28 -11.56 22.85 -22.76
CA SER A 28 -10.10 22.86 -22.93
C SER A 28 -9.26 22.78 -21.65
N GLN A 29 -9.78 22.98 -20.44
CA GLN A 29 -8.92 23.09 -19.25
C GLN A 29 -9.56 22.59 -17.95
N GLN A 30 -9.78 21.28 -17.84
CA GLN A 30 -9.60 20.64 -16.52
C GLN A 30 -8.16 20.13 -16.45
N SER A 31 -7.22 21.05 -16.30
CA SER A 31 -5.82 20.71 -16.06
C SER A 31 -5.77 19.85 -14.81
N ILE A 32 -5.41 18.57 -14.95
CA ILE A 32 -5.26 17.65 -13.83
C ILE A 32 -4.33 18.32 -12.81
N ASP A 33 -4.83 18.60 -11.60
CA ASP A 33 -4.03 19.21 -10.54
C ASP A 33 -3.06 18.18 -9.96
N ARG A 34 -1.97 17.95 -10.70
CA ARG A 34 -0.87 17.04 -10.35
C ARG A 34 -0.27 17.35 -8.98
N SER A 35 -0.39 18.58 -8.50
CA SER A 35 0.16 19.01 -7.22
C SER A 35 -0.63 18.43 -6.04
N SER A 36 -1.96 18.40 -6.15
CA SER A 36 -2.84 17.79 -5.16
C SER A 36 -2.62 16.27 -5.05
N LEU A 37 -2.51 15.59 -6.20
CA LEU A 37 -2.29 14.15 -6.28
C LEU A 37 -0.92 13.76 -5.70
N LYS A 38 0.14 14.52 -6.04
CA LYS A 38 1.48 14.33 -5.43
C LYS A 38 1.45 14.45 -3.92
N ARG A 39 0.69 15.42 -3.38
CA ARG A 39 0.61 15.65 -1.93
C ARG A 39 -0.14 14.54 -1.19
N GLU A 40 -1.21 14.00 -1.78
CA GLU A 40 -1.92 12.84 -1.21
C GLU A 40 -1.08 11.57 -1.27
N LEU A 41 -0.37 11.33 -2.37
CA LEU A 41 0.56 10.20 -2.48
C LEU A 41 1.75 10.33 -1.51
N ALA A 42 2.28 11.53 -1.30
CA ALA A 42 3.32 11.77 -0.29
C ALA A 42 2.84 11.46 1.13
N ARG A 43 1.59 11.83 1.48
CA ARG A 43 0.98 11.46 2.77
C ARG A 43 0.78 9.96 2.91
N LEU A 44 0.33 9.27 1.86
CA LEU A 44 0.21 7.81 1.85
C LEU A 44 1.57 7.12 2.02
N ARG A 45 2.64 7.70 1.48
CA ARG A 45 4.01 7.21 1.66
C ARG A 45 4.48 7.33 3.11
N GLN A 46 4.27 8.48 3.76
CA GLN A 46 4.67 8.71 5.16
C GLN A 46 3.94 7.78 6.14
N GLY A 47 2.62 7.59 5.97
CA GLY A 47 1.86 6.70 6.86
C GLY A 47 2.33 5.24 6.82
N ARG A 48 2.96 4.81 5.73
CA ARG A 48 3.44 3.44 5.55
C ARG A 48 4.82 3.17 6.13
N GLU A 49 5.65 4.19 6.24
CA GLU A 49 6.96 4.07 6.87
C GLU A 49 6.83 3.72 8.35
N VAL A 50 5.85 4.33 9.03
CA VAL A 50 5.51 4.00 10.42
C VAL A 50 5.02 2.55 10.56
N ALA A 51 4.16 2.08 9.65
CA ALA A 51 3.69 0.70 9.65
C ALA A 51 4.82 -0.32 9.45
N PHE A 52 5.79 0.01 8.59
CA PHE A 52 6.99 -0.82 8.41
C PHE A 52 7.81 -0.91 9.70
N TRP A 53 8.06 0.22 10.37
CA TRP A 53 8.78 0.25 11.64
C TRP A 53 8.06 -0.53 12.74
N ILE A 54 6.73 -0.44 12.82
CA ILE A 54 5.94 -1.23 13.77
C ILE A 54 6.12 -2.73 13.51
N CYS A 55 6.01 -3.18 12.25
CA CYS A 55 6.25 -4.58 11.89
C CYS A 55 7.69 -5.02 12.21
N PHE A 56 8.67 -4.17 11.95
CA PHE A 56 10.08 -4.43 12.22
C PHE A 56 10.35 -4.61 13.73
N VAL A 57 9.83 -3.69 14.57
CA VAL A 57 9.99 -3.76 16.03
C VAL A 57 9.27 -4.99 16.60
N ALA A 58 8.09 -5.33 16.08
CA ALA A 58 7.39 -6.56 16.47
C ALA A 58 8.20 -7.82 16.15
N LEU A 59 8.78 -7.92 14.95
CA LEU A 59 9.66 -9.03 14.57
C LEU A 59 10.90 -9.12 15.47
N LEU A 60 11.55 -7.99 15.74
CA LEU A 60 12.71 -7.93 16.61
C LEU A 60 12.36 -8.42 18.03
N THR A 61 11.18 -8.06 18.52
CA THR A 61 10.69 -8.46 19.85
C THR A 61 10.44 -9.97 19.91
N VAL A 62 9.74 -10.53 18.91
CA VAL A 62 9.48 -11.97 18.81
C VAL A 62 10.79 -12.75 18.71
N PHE A 63 11.73 -12.28 17.89
CA PHE A 63 13.05 -12.90 17.75
C PHE A 63 13.82 -12.90 19.08
N THR A 64 13.86 -11.76 19.77
CA THR A 64 14.55 -11.63 21.06
C THR A 64 13.95 -12.53 22.13
N LEU A 65 12.62 -12.59 22.22
CA LEU A 65 11.91 -13.48 23.15
C LEU A 65 12.14 -14.96 22.81
N SER A 66 12.17 -15.30 21.53
CA SER A 66 12.50 -16.65 21.05
C SER A 66 13.91 -17.07 21.48
N MET A 67 14.89 -16.18 21.30
CA MET A 67 16.27 -16.42 21.73
C MET A 67 16.38 -16.59 23.26
N MET A 68 15.75 -15.70 24.04
CA MET A 68 15.73 -15.83 25.51
C MET A 68 15.11 -17.15 25.95
N TYR A 69 13.99 -17.55 25.33
CA TYR A 69 13.32 -18.80 25.65
C TYR A 69 14.20 -20.02 25.36
N LEU A 70 14.90 -20.00 24.22
CA LEU A 70 15.79 -21.08 23.78
C LEU A 70 16.98 -21.24 24.74
N VAL A 71 17.56 -20.13 25.20
CA VAL A 71 18.64 -20.16 26.21
C VAL A 71 18.15 -20.73 27.54
N GLN A 72 16.95 -20.35 28.00
CA GLN A 72 16.38 -20.84 29.25
C GLN A 72 15.99 -22.33 29.22
N HIS A 73 15.63 -22.86 28.04
CA HIS A 73 15.12 -24.23 27.88
C HIS A 73 16.07 -25.13 27.08
N ARG A 74 17.36 -24.81 27.05
CA ARG A 74 18.37 -25.55 26.26
C ARG A 74 18.42 -27.05 26.57
N ASP A 75 18.08 -27.42 27.80
CA ASP A 75 18.10 -28.82 28.28
C ASP A 75 16.77 -29.56 28.00
N ASN A 76 15.76 -28.87 27.44
CA ASN A 76 14.45 -29.44 27.12
C ASN A 76 14.14 -29.34 25.60
N PRO A 77 14.53 -30.36 24.80
CA PRO A 77 14.36 -30.31 23.35
C PRO A 77 12.89 -30.26 22.92
N ALA A 78 11.96 -30.80 23.73
CA ALA A 78 10.54 -30.77 23.43
C ALA A 78 9.96 -29.34 23.53
N ALA A 79 10.44 -28.54 24.47
CA ALA A 79 10.06 -27.13 24.59
C ALA A 79 10.57 -26.31 23.40
N ILE A 80 11.82 -26.54 22.97
CA ILE A 80 12.42 -25.87 21.80
C ILE A 80 11.61 -26.18 20.53
N ALA A 81 11.21 -27.43 20.29
CA ALA A 81 10.44 -27.82 19.11
C ALA A 81 9.06 -27.15 19.02
N LYS A 82 8.36 -26.99 20.16
CA LYS A 82 7.08 -26.28 20.21
C LYS A 82 7.25 -24.78 19.94
N MET A 83 8.32 -24.20 20.46
CA MET A 83 8.55 -22.75 20.32
C MET A 83 9.06 -22.39 18.92
N SER A 84 9.89 -23.26 18.31
CA SER A 84 10.36 -23.08 16.94
C SER A 84 9.23 -23.18 15.91
N THR A 85 8.29 -24.13 16.09
CA THR A 85 7.09 -24.23 15.24
C THR A 85 6.20 -23.00 15.37
N ALA A 86 5.93 -22.54 16.60
CA ALA A 86 5.17 -21.31 16.82
C ALA A 86 5.84 -20.09 16.18
N THR A 87 7.15 -19.93 16.38
CA THR A 87 7.95 -18.84 15.79
C THR A 87 7.94 -18.89 14.27
N GLY A 88 8.06 -20.08 13.67
CA GLY A 88 8.01 -20.28 12.23
C GLY A 88 6.67 -19.86 11.63
N VAL A 89 5.55 -20.25 12.25
CA VAL A 89 4.20 -19.85 11.80
C VAL A 89 4.02 -18.33 11.91
N THR A 90 4.44 -17.73 13.03
CA THR A 90 4.40 -16.27 13.20
C THR A 90 5.23 -15.56 12.13
N LEU A 91 6.44 -16.04 11.85
CA LEU A 91 7.33 -15.46 10.85
C LEU A 91 6.70 -15.49 9.46
N LEU A 92 6.12 -16.63 9.06
CA LEU A 92 5.41 -16.76 7.78
C LEU A 92 4.23 -15.79 7.68
N GLY A 93 3.45 -15.63 8.76
CA GLY A 93 2.36 -14.66 8.84
C GLY A 93 2.85 -13.23 8.62
N VAL A 94 3.94 -12.84 9.29
CA VAL A 94 4.51 -11.49 9.13
C VAL A 94 5.08 -11.27 7.73
N VAL A 95 5.79 -12.25 7.17
CA VAL A 95 6.32 -12.19 5.80
C VAL A 95 5.19 -12.01 4.79
N GLY A 96 4.06 -12.70 4.96
CA GLY A 96 2.87 -12.51 4.12
C GLY A 96 2.34 -11.07 4.19
N ILE A 97 2.23 -10.50 5.38
CA ILE A 97 1.78 -9.12 5.58
C ILE A 97 2.77 -8.11 4.98
N MET A 98 4.07 -8.28 5.21
CA MET A 98 5.11 -7.42 4.63
C MET A 98 5.10 -7.48 3.10
N THR A 99 4.96 -8.66 2.52
CA THR A 99 4.89 -8.83 1.07
C THR A 99 3.71 -8.06 0.50
N LYS A 100 2.54 -8.13 1.14
CA LYS A 100 1.35 -7.36 0.74
C LYS A 100 1.57 -5.85 0.86
N LEU A 101 2.15 -5.39 1.97
CA LEU A 101 2.49 -3.97 2.16
C LEU A 101 3.50 -3.47 1.11
N TRP A 102 4.48 -4.31 0.75
CA TRP A 102 5.49 -4.02 -0.26
C TRP A 102 4.90 -3.95 -1.66
N GLN A 103 4.07 -4.93 -2.05
CA GLN A 103 3.36 -4.93 -3.31
C GLN A 103 2.50 -3.67 -3.46
N ASP A 104 1.75 -3.31 -2.42
CA ASP A 104 0.94 -2.11 -2.46
C ASP A 104 1.79 -0.83 -2.52
N LYS A 105 3.01 -0.82 -1.95
CA LYS A 105 3.95 0.31 -2.07
C LYS A 105 4.43 0.45 -3.50
N ILE A 106 4.83 -0.66 -4.13
CA ILE A 106 5.23 -0.68 -5.54
C ILE A 106 4.09 -0.19 -6.43
N LYS A 107 2.85 -0.64 -6.20
CA LYS A 107 1.68 -0.16 -6.95
C LYS A 107 1.51 1.35 -6.82
N ALA A 108 1.67 1.90 -5.61
CA ALA A 108 1.57 3.34 -5.38
C ALA A 108 2.71 4.13 -6.06
N ASP A 109 3.95 3.64 -5.97
CA ASP A 109 5.11 4.27 -6.61
C ASP A 109 5.00 4.20 -8.15
N LEU A 110 4.48 3.09 -8.70
CA LEU A 110 4.22 2.94 -10.12
C LEU A 110 3.16 3.94 -10.59
N VAL A 111 2.04 4.08 -9.86
CA VAL A 111 1.01 5.09 -10.16
C VAL A 111 1.61 6.50 -10.12
N LEU A 112 2.44 6.80 -9.13
CA LEU A 112 3.12 8.09 -9.04
C LEU A 112 4.02 8.35 -10.26
N ALA A 113 4.81 7.34 -10.66
CA ALA A 113 5.72 7.43 -11.79
C ALA A 113 4.93 7.71 -13.08
N ILE A 114 3.82 6.99 -13.30
CA ILE A 114 2.94 7.18 -14.46
C ILE A 114 2.34 8.58 -14.44
N VAL A 115 1.79 9.05 -13.31
CA VAL A 115 1.25 10.42 -13.19
C VAL A 115 2.33 11.48 -13.46
N SER A 116 3.57 11.22 -13.08
CA SER A 116 4.67 12.17 -13.23
C SER A 116 5.22 12.27 -14.66
N GLY A 117 5.13 11.20 -15.45
CA GLY A 117 5.78 11.09 -16.76
C GLY A 117 4.85 10.88 -17.96
N ALA A 118 3.60 10.47 -17.75
CA ALA A 118 2.69 10.15 -18.84
C ALA A 118 1.95 11.40 -19.37
N SER A 119 1.69 11.40 -20.69
CA SER A 119 0.68 12.27 -21.29
C SER A 119 -0.70 11.92 -20.73
N GLU A 120 -1.63 12.88 -20.76
CA GLU A 120 -2.95 12.78 -20.12
C GLU A 120 -3.78 11.57 -20.62
N GLU A 121 -3.61 11.20 -21.88
CA GLU A 121 -4.26 10.04 -22.49
C GLU A 121 -3.66 8.71 -21.99
N SER A 122 -2.33 8.58 -21.96
CA SER A 122 -1.66 7.38 -21.45
C SER A 122 -1.90 7.18 -19.95
N LEU A 123 -2.10 8.27 -19.21
CA LEU A 123 -2.46 8.22 -17.80
C LEU A 123 -3.85 7.61 -17.59
N LYS A 124 -4.84 8.01 -18.39
CA LYS A 124 -6.21 7.46 -18.32
C LYS A 124 -6.26 5.96 -18.64
N ASP A 125 -5.53 5.51 -19.65
CA ASP A 125 -5.46 4.08 -20.00
C ASP A 125 -4.73 3.25 -18.96
N ALA A 126 -3.61 3.77 -18.41
CA ALA A 126 -2.89 3.09 -17.35
C ALA A 126 -3.73 2.99 -16.06
N LEU A 127 -4.48 4.03 -15.70
CA LEU A 127 -5.41 4.02 -14.57
C LEU A 127 -6.56 3.02 -14.78
N ARG A 128 -7.11 2.91 -16.01
CA ARG A 128 -8.12 1.89 -16.34
C ARG A 128 -7.58 0.46 -16.20
N GLN A 129 -6.40 0.18 -16.75
CA GLN A 129 -5.80 -1.15 -16.63
C GLN A 129 -5.42 -1.51 -15.19
N LEU A 130 -5.02 -0.52 -14.38
CA LEU A 130 -4.76 -0.71 -12.96
C LEU A 130 -6.05 -0.97 -12.18
N LEU A 131 -7.17 -0.35 -12.54
CA LEU A 131 -8.46 -0.58 -11.90
C LEU A 131 -8.98 -2.00 -12.17
N ASP A 132 -8.81 -2.51 -13.40
CA ASP A 132 -9.23 -3.87 -13.78
C ASP A 132 -8.40 -4.98 -13.11
N LYS A 133 -7.15 -4.67 -12.72
CA LYS A 133 -6.22 -5.64 -12.09
C LYS A 133 -6.12 -5.52 -10.57
N LEU A 134 -6.73 -4.49 -9.97
CA LEU A 134 -6.71 -4.30 -8.52
C LEU A 134 -7.82 -5.13 -7.84
#